data_AF-A0A0G0V4Q0-F1
#
_entry.id   AF-A0A0G0V4Q0-F1
#
_cell.length_a   1.000
_cell.length_b   1.000
_cell.length_c   1.000
_cell.angle_alpha   90.00
_cell.angle_beta   90.00
_cell.angle_gamma   90.00
#
_symmetry.space_group_name_H-M   'P 1'
#
loop_
_entity.id
_entity.type
_entity.pdbx_description
1 polymer ?
#
loop_
_entity_poly.entity_id
_entity_poly.type
_entity_poly.pdbx_seq_one_letter_code
_entity_poly.pdbx_strand_id
1 'polypeptide(L)'
;MPKSSSPAIKYLILDSNQLIKFFENWFLISKNEGEFKDAGENLETLEAFATLIKKGKVQLILSEAVVHEYRRIKKEKLEELGKTYDFYISKIKGDSPATTGAKLKLPNSVVREIVGKLSEKLADAQGEIQKSGDIIESILNNKETTPIINLDSDILIRAYRRGLKSLKPFDMHVNPKKDDKGRYIPIYDIQPDCIIIESAIVFLQSKKGYELFICTDDSDYFTNYEKNEIHSDIKKDLNINSSYTSISAFLNEVFGHSFKIPESKELESIPAASEPPPEDEGAADTGVVSSDQSKRRGES
;
A
#
# COMPACT_ATOMS: atom_id res chain seq x y z
N MET A 1 9.36 33.78 -31.47
CA MET A 1 8.73 33.44 -30.18
C MET A 1 8.75 31.92 -30.04
N PRO A 2 9.39 31.34 -29.03
CA PRO A 2 9.28 29.90 -28.81
C PRO A 2 7.84 29.58 -28.42
N LYS A 3 7.24 28.58 -29.06
CA LYS A 3 5.93 28.05 -28.69
C LYS A 3 6.04 27.59 -27.24
N SER A 4 5.21 28.16 -26.36
CA SER A 4 4.89 27.54 -25.07
C SER A 4 4.32 26.16 -25.37
N SER A 5 5.16 25.14 -25.38
CA SER A 5 4.72 23.76 -25.39
C SER A 5 4.13 23.48 -24.03
N SER A 6 2.84 23.16 -23.96
CA SER A 6 2.24 22.61 -22.75
C SER A 6 3.16 21.53 -22.18
N PRO A 7 3.43 21.52 -20.87
CA PRO A 7 4.32 20.53 -20.28
C PRO A 7 3.81 19.12 -20.59
N ALA A 8 4.72 18.22 -20.93
CA ALA A 8 4.39 16.83 -21.25
C ALA A 8 3.65 16.17 -20.07
N ILE A 9 2.64 15.37 -20.37
CA ILE A 9 1.95 14.58 -19.33
C ILE A 9 2.91 13.47 -18.90
N LYS A 10 3.15 13.37 -17.59
CA LYS A 10 3.97 12.32 -16.98
C LYS A 10 3.10 11.11 -16.69
N TYR A 11 3.42 9.98 -17.28
CA TYR A 11 2.80 8.69 -16.99
C TYR A 11 3.76 7.80 -16.22
N LEU A 12 3.23 7.05 -15.27
CA LEU A 12 3.96 6.03 -14.54
C LEU A 12 3.27 4.68 -14.71
N ILE A 13 4.06 3.65 -15.04
CA ILE A 13 3.65 2.24 -14.97
C ILE A 13 4.27 1.63 -13.72
N LEU A 14 3.47 0.83 -13.02
CA LEU A 14 3.92 -0.01 -11.90
C LEU A 14 3.66 -1.48 -12.23
N ASP A 15 4.58 -2.34 -11.82
CA ASP A 15 4.25 -3.76 -11.62
C ASP A 15 3.45 -3.96 -10.32
N SER A 16 2.95 -5.19 -10.11
CA SER A 16 2.23 -5.52 -8.88
C SER A 16 3.12 -5.39 -7.64
N ASN A 17 4.38 -5.77 -7.72
CA ASN A 17 5.31 -5.78 -6.58
C ASN A 17 5.53 -4.38 -6.01
N GLN A 18 5.63 -3.36 -6.85
CA GLN A 18 5.78 -1.97 -6.42
C GLN A 18 4.57 -1.47 -5.60
N LEU A 19 3.35 -1.85 -5.98
CA LEU A 19 2.16 -1.55 -5.17
C LEU A 19 2.12 -2.37 -3.88
N ILE A 20 2.58 -3.63 -3.92
CA ILE A 20 2.60 -4.54 -2.77
C ILE A 20 3.62 -4.08 -1.72
N LYS A 21 4.76 -3.51 -2.12
CA LYS A 21 5.81 -3.04 -1.21
C LYS A 21 5.32 -2.04 -0.17
N PHE A 22 4.33 -1.21 -0.49
CA PHE A 22 3.69 -0.32 0.47
C PHE A 22 2.95 -1.05 1.61
N PHE A 23 2.52 -2.31 1.40
CA PHE A 23 1.94 -3.15 2.46
C PHE A 23 2.99 -3.92 3.23
N GLU A 24 3.97 -4.48 2.52
CA GLU A 24 4.92 -5.42 3.13
C GLU A 24 5.86 -4.75 4.13
N ASN A 25 6.06 -3.45 3.98
CA ASN A 25 6.92 -2.68 4.86
C ASN A 25 6.47 -2.64 6.33
N TRP A 26 5.16 -2.69 6.56
CA TRP A 26 4.60 -2.80 7.90
C TRP A 26 4.90 -4.16 8.55
N PHE A 27 4.94 -5.22 7.75
CA PHE A 27 5.16 -6.59 8.24
C PHE A 27 6.61 -6.81 8.70
N LEU A 28 7.58 -6.18 8.03
CA LEU A 28 9.00 -6.18 8.42
C LEU A 28 9.22 -5.47 9.76
N ILE A 29 8.52 -4.35 10.00
CA ILE A 29 8.54 -3.63 11.28
C ILE A 29 8.02 -4.52 12.43
N SER A 30 6.97 -5.32 12.17
CA SER A 30 6.40 -6.22 13.19
C SER A 30 7.27 -7.45 13.51
N LYS A 31 8.16 -7.87 12.60
CA LYS A 31 9.02 -9.06 12.79
C LYS A 31 10.36 -8.75 13.47
N ASN A 32 10.89 -7.54 13.32
CA ASN A 32 12.25 -7.19 13.72
C ASN A 32 12.30 -6.01 14.70
N GLU A 33 11.87 -6.21 15.95
CA GLU A 33 12.18 -5.32 17.08
C GLU A 33 13.71 -5.33 17.41
N GLY A 34 14.59 -5.02 16.45
CA GLY A 34 16.04 -5.01 16.71
C GLY A 34 17.01 -4.63 15.58
N GLU A 35 16.66 -4.71 14.29
CA GLU A 35 17.57 -4.30 13.21
C GLU A 35 16.82 -3.61 12.06
N PHE A 36 17.03 -2.29 11.95
CA PHE A 36 16.67 -1.49 10.77
C PHE A 36 17.65 -1.81 9.64
N LYS A 37 17.31 -2.75 8.77
CA LYS A 37 17.96 -2.90 7.46
C LYS A 37 16.96 -2.44 6.39
N ASP A 38 17.37 -1.42 5.63
CA ASP A 38 16.69 -0.79 4.49
C ASP A 38 15.26 -1.29 4.26
N ALA A 39 14.33 -0.76 5.07
CA ALA A 39 12.91 -0.98 4.89
C ALA A 39 12.49 -0.33 3.56
N GLY A 40 11.66 -1.00 2.78
CA GLY A 40 11.12 -0.53 1.50
C GLY A 40 10.30 0.78 1.61
N GLU A 41 9.26 0.90 0.79
CA GLU A 41 8.43 2.12 0.75
C GLU A 41 7.63 2.36 2.03
N ASN A 42 7.88 3.45 2.76
CA ASN A 42 7.16 3.76 4.01
C ASN A 42 5.85 4.54 3.77
N LEU A 43 5.05 4.73 4.83
CA LEU A 43 3.76 5.43 4.74
C LEU A 43 3.91 6.87 4.23
N GLU A 44 4.94 7.59 4.67
CA GLU A 44 5.27 8.93 4.20
C GLU A 44 5.48 8.97 2.69
N THR A 45 6.18 7.96 2.15
CA THR A 45 6.42 7.83 0.71
C THR A 45 5.13 7.53 -0.03
N LEU A 46 4.27 6.68 0.53
CA LEU A 46 2.94 6.40 -0.02
C LEU A 46 2.07 7.67 -0.07
N GLU A 47 2.08 8.48 0.99
CA GLU A 47 1.32 9.72 1.07
C GLU A 47 1.82 10.77 0.05
N ALA A 48 3.15 10.89 -0.10
CA ALA A 48 3.76 11.75 -1.11
C ALA A 48 3.39 11.29 -2.53
N PHE A 49 3.48 9.99 -2.79
CA PHE A 49 3.08 9.39 -4.05
C PHE A 49 1.60 9.62 -4.35
N ALA A 50 0.71 9.34 -3.39
CA ALA A 50 -0.73 9.57 -3.51
C ALA A 50 -1.05 11.03 -3.81
N THR A 51 -0.35 11.95 -3.16
CA THR A 51 -0.52 13.40 -3.37
C THR A 51 -0.16 13.81 -4.79
N LEU A 52 0.92 13.26 -5.36
CA LEU A 52 1.34 13.51 -6.74
C LEU A 52 0.30 13.04 -7.75
N ILE A 53 -0.20 11.82 -7.56
CA ILE A 53 -1.25 11.26 -8.43
C ILE A 53 -2.53 12.08 -8.32
N LYS A 54 -3.00 12.37 -7.09
CA LYS A 54 -4.24 13.15 -6.87
C LYS A 54 -4.16 14.58 -7.43
N LYS A 55 -2.99 15.21 -7.42
CA LYS A 55 -2.76 16.54 -8.01
C LYS A 55 -2.54 16.51 -9.52
N GLY A 56 -2.62 15.34 -10.17
CA GLY A 56 -2.39 15.17 -11.60
C GLY A 56 -0.97 15.52 -12.06
N LYS A 57 0.00 15.52 -11.14
CA LYS A 57 1.42 15.77 -11.48
C LYS A 57 2.04 14.58 -12.20
N VAL A 58 1.51 13.39 -11.92
CA VAL A 58 1.79 12.12 -12.60
C VAL A 58 0.46 11.38 -12.76
N GLN A 59 0.26 10.72 -13.90
CA GLN A 59 -0.86 9.82 -14.12
C GLN A 59 -0.37 8.37 -14.00
N LEU A 60 -1.03 7.58 -13.16
CA LEU A 60 -0.68 6.19 -12.89
C LEU A 60 -1.45 5.26 -13.83
N ILE A 61 -0.75 4.57 -14.73
CA ILE A 61 -1.34 3.59 -15.63
C ILE A 61 -1.21 2.21 -14.98
N LEU A 62 -2.35 1.54 -14.78
CA LEU A 62 -2.38 0.17 -14.25
C LEU A 62 -3.19 -0.73 -15.18
N SER A 63 -2.76 -1.98 -15.33
CA SER A 63 -3.62 -3.02 -15.88
C SER A 63 -4.56 -3.53 -14.78
N GLU A 64 -5.71 -4.05 -15.19
CA GLU A 64 -6.65 -4.71 -14.29
C GLU A 64 -5.98 -5.88 -13.52
N ALA A 65 -5.03 -6.58 -14.16
CA ALA A 65 -4.25 -7.65 -13.52
C ALA A 65 -3.52 -7.15 -12.27
N VAL A 66 -2.83 -6.01 -12.37
CA VAL A 66 -2.09 -5.42 -11.25
C VAL A 66 -3.03 -5.08 -10.09
N VAL A 67 -4.20 -4.53 -10.40
CA VAL A 67 -5.21 -4.17 -9.39
C VAL A 67 -5.78 -5.39 -8.69
N HIS A 68 -6.13 -6.45 -9.44
CA HIS A 68 -6.64 -7.70 -8.86
C HIS A 68 -5.59 -8.39 -7.99
N GLU A 69 -4.34 -8.42 -8.46
CA GLU A 69 -3.24 -9.05 -7.72
C GLU A 69 -2.96 -8.32 -6.41
N TYR A 70 -2.91 -7.00 -6.44
CA TYR A 70 -2.84 -6.17 -5.23
C TYR A 70 -3.97 -6.49 -4.24
N ARG A 71 -5.23 -6.56 -4.72
CA ARG A 71 -6.40 -6.84 -3.83
C ARG A 71 -6.34 -8.25 -3.26
N ARG A 72 -5.92 -9.24 -4.05
CA ARG A 72 -5.72 -10.63 -3.62
C ARG A 72 -4.69 -10.69 -2.50
N ILE A 73 -3.52 -10.09 -2.71
CA ILE A 73 -2.42 -10.12 -1.73
C ILE A 73 -2.79 -9.35 -0.46
N LYS A 74 -3.42 -8.18 -0.57
CA LYS A 74 -3.92 -7.43 0.60
C LYS A 74 -4.83 -8.32 1.47
N LYS A 75 -5.76 -9.04 0.85
CA LYS A 75 -6.67 -9.96 1.55
C LYS A 75 -5.91 -11.12 2.20
N GLU A 76 -5.04 -11.80 1.45
CA GLU A 76 -4.26 -12.94 1.95
C GLU A 76 -3.39 -12.56 3.15
N LYS A 77 -2.75 -11.39 3.10
CA LYS A 77 -1.90 -10.90 4.20
C LYS A 77 -2.69 -10.57 5.46
N LEU A 78 -3.86 -9.95 5.33
CA LEU A 78 -4.75 -9.71 6.48
C LEU A 78 -5.20 -11.02 7.12
N GLU A 79 -5.53 -12.03 6.32
CA GLU A 79 -5.90 -13.36 6.81
C GLU A 79 -4.72 -14.10 7.47
N GLU A 80 -3.52 -14.02 6.89
CA GLU A 80 -2.30 -14.62 7.44
C GLU A 80 -1.92 -14.00 8.80
N LEU A 81 -2.05 -12.68 8.93
CA LEU A 81 -1.80 -11.96 10.17
C LEU A 81 -2.76 -12.42 11.28
N GLY A 82 -4.07 -12.46 10.99
CA GLY A 82 -5.08 -12.93 11.94
C GLY A 82 -4.79 -14.36 12.43
N LYS A 83 -4.56 -15.29 11.49
CA LYS A 83 -4.21 -16.69 11.79
C LYS A 83 -2.96 -16.81 12.68
N THR A 84 -1.96 -15.97 12.44
CA THR A 84 -0.71 -15.97 13.22
C THR A 84 -0.95 -15.56 14.66
N TYR A 85 -1.71 -14.49 14.91
CA TYR A 85 -2.03 -14.04 16.26
C TYR A 85 -2.98 -15.01 16.99
N ASP A 86 -3.99 -15.54 16.31
CA ASP A 86 -4.88 -16.57 16.85
C ASP A 86 -4.12 -17.83 17.29
N PHE A 87 -3.10 -18.23 16.51
CA PHE A 87 -2.20 -19.32 16.86
C PHE A 87 -1.40 -19.03 18.13
N TYR A 88 -0.82 -17.84 18.28
CA TYR A 88 -0.09 -17.47 19.50
C TYR A 88 -1.02 -17.39 20.72
N ILE A 89 -2.19 -16.78 20.56
CA ILE A 89 -3.20 -16.66 21.62
C ILE A 89 -3.67 -18.05 22.08
N SER A 90 -3.99 -18.96 21.15
CA SER A 90 -4.42 -20.34 21.49
C SER A 90 -3.31 -21.16 22.16
N LYS A 91 -2.05 -20.98 21.75
CA LYS A 91 -0.89 -21.56 22.44
C LYS A 91 -0.75 -21.07 23.88
N ILE A 92 -0.92 -19.76 24.12
CA ILE A 92 -0.80 -19.16 25.45
C ILE A 92 -1.98 -19.55 26.35
N LYS A 93 -3.20 -19.64 25.80
CA LYS A 93 -4.39 -20.11 26.53
C LYS A 93 -4.36 -21.61 26.84
N GLY A 94 -3.55 -22.38 26.11
CA GLY A 94 -3.46 -23.83 26.27
C GLY A 94 -4.57 -24.59 25.55
N ASP A 95 -5.22 -23.97 24.56
CA ASP A 95 -6.31 -24.54 23.75
C ASP A 95 -5.79 -25.36 22.55
N SER A 96 -4.47 -25.36 22.31
CA SER A 96 -3.87 -25.99 21.13
C SER A 96 -3.72 -27.53 21.29
N PRO A 97 -4.20 -28.35 20.33
CA PRO A 97 -4.22 -29.82 20.47
C PRO A 97 -2.87 -30.52 20.42
N ALA A 98 -1.75 -29.84 20.15
CA ALA A 98 -0.47 -30.52 19.95
C ALA A 98 0.74 -29.65 20.32
N THR A 99 1.23 -29.81 21.55
CA THR A 99 2.68 -29.81 21.81
C THR A 99 2.94 -30.61 23.09
N THR A 100 3.70 -31.69 22.93
CA THR A 100 4.33 -32.55 23.95
C THR A 100 5.43 -31.78 24.70
N GLY A 101 5.05 -30.70 25.37
CA GLY A 101 5.89 -29.88 26.22
C GLY A 101 5.10 -29.44 27.43
N ALA A 102 5.74 -29.36 28.60
CA ALA A 102 5.10 -28.99 29.85
C ALA A 102 4.18 -27.78 29.67
N LYS A 103 2.89 -27.91 30.03
CA LYS A 103 1.97 -26.77 30.09
C LYS A 103 2.64 -25.69 30.93
N LEU A 104 2.99 -24.56 30.31
CA LEU A 104 3.37 -23.35 31.01
C LEU A 104 2.18 -22.97 31.90
N LYS A 105 2.23 -23.36 33.19
CA LYS A 105 1.22 -22.98 34.18
C LYS A 105 1.47 -21.51 34.57
N LEU A 106 1.22 -20.61 33.62
CA LEU A 106 1.21 -19.18 33.90
C LEU A 106 -0.04 -18.85 34.71
N PRO A 107 0.05 -17.93 35.69
CA PRO A 107 -1.13 -17.40 36.37
C PRO A 107 -2.13 -16.82 35.37
N ASN A 108 -3.43 -17.00 35.62
CA ASN A 108 -4.50 -16.48 34.74
C ASN A 108 -4.43 -14.95 34.53
N SER A 109 -3.82 -14.20 35.47
CA SER A 109 -3.54 -12.76 35.31
C SER A 109 -2.49 -12.50 34.23
N VAL A 110 -1.39 -13.26 34.24
CA VAL A 110 -0.30 -13.17 33.27
C VAL A 110 -0.77 -13.60 31.88
N VAL A 111 -1.56 -14.68 31.79
CA VAL A 111 -2.19 -15.11 30.53
C VAL A 111 -3.08 -14.00 29.95
N ARG A 112 -3.93 -13.38 30.78
CA ARG A 112 -4.79 -12.26 30.35
C ARG A 112 -3.98 -11.06 29.86
N GLU A 113 -2.91 -10.70 30.57
CA GLU A 113 -2.05 -9.59 30.19
C GLU A 113 -1.37 -9.83 28.83
N ILE A 114 -0.79 -11.01 28.62
CA ILE A 114 -0.10 -11.32 27.35
C ILE A 114 -1.11 -11.37 26.20
N VAL A 115 -2.27 -11.99 26.39
CA VAL A 115 -3.32 -12.04 25.36
C VAL A 115 -3.84 -10.63 25.04
N GLY A 116 -4.00 -9.77 26.05
CA GLY A 116 -4.36 -8.36 25.85
C GLY A 116 -3.34 -7.64 24.95
N LYS A 117 -2.06 -7.70 25.31
CA LYS A 117 -0.97 -7.09 24.51
C LYS A 117 -0.89 -7.63 23.09
N LEU A 118 -1.10 -8.93 22.89
CA LEU A 118 -1.13 -9.53 21.54
C LEU A 118 -2.33 -9.05 20.74
N SER A 119 -3.50 -8.90 21.38
CA SER A 119 -4.71 -8.41 20.72
C SER A 119 -4.59 -6.94 20.34
N GLU A 120 -3.97 -6.12 21.19
CA GLU A 120 -3.64 -4.72 20.89
C GLU A 120 -2.67 -4.64 19.70
N LYS A 121 -1.56 -5.39 19.73
CA LYS A 121 -0.60 -5.44 18.61
C LYS A 121 -1.25 -5.89 17.29
N LEU A 122 -2.20 -6.82 17.33
CA LEU A 122 -2.96 -7.23 16.15
C LEU A 122 -3.84 -6.09 15.63
N ALA A 123 -4.56 -5.40 16.52
CA ALA A 123 -5.43 -4.29 16.16
C ALA A 123 -4.64 -3.12 15.56
N ASP A 124 -3.52 -2.76 16.17
CA ASP A 124 -2.61 -1.74 15.64
C ASP A 124 -2.10 -2.13 14.25
N ALA A 125 -1.69 -3.39 14.09
CA ALA A 125 -1.18 -3.87 12.82
C ALA A 125 -2.23 -3.90 11.72
N GLN A 126 -3.47 -4.26 12.05
CA GLN A 126 -4.60 -4.19 11.11
C GLN A 126 -4.95 -2.74 10.76
N GLY A 127 -4.90 -1.83 11.74
CA GLY A 127 -5.14 -0.40 11.53
C GLY A 127 -4.18 0.23 10.52
N GLU A 128 -2.89 -0.07 10.62
CA GLU A 128 -1.87 0.46 9.71
C GLU A 128 -1.97 -0.14 8.30
N ILE A 129 -2.24 -1.45 8.18
CA ILE A 129 -2.52 -2.09 6.89
C ILE A 129 -3.76 -1.48 6.24
N GLN A 130 -4.80 -1.20 7.04
CA GLN A 130 -6.02 -0.57 6.55
C GLN A 130 -5.74 0.85 6.06
N LYS A 131 -4.98 1.65 6.82
CA LYS A 131 -4.58 3.02 6.45
C LYS A 131 -3.85 3.07 5.12
N SER A 132 -2.79 2.27 4.94
CA SER A 132 -2.09 2.16 3.65
C SER A 132 -3.01 1.67 2.53
N GLY A 133 -3.87 0.71 2.85
CA GLY A 133 -4.87 0.18 1.94
C GLY A 133 -5.90 1.20 1.47
N ASP A 134 -6.33 2.11 2.33
CA ASP A 134 -7.29 3.17 2.01
C ASP A 134 -6.66 4.25 1.14
N ILE A 135 -5.39 4.58 1.38
CA ILE A 135 -4.64 5.49 0.51
C ILE A 135 -4.54 4.92 -0.90
N ILE A 136 -4.18 3.64 -1.05
CA ILE A 136 -4.04 3.02 -2.37
C ILE A 136 -5.40 2.88 -3.04
N GLU A 137 -6.45 2.42 -2.35
CA GLU A 137 -7.80 2.39 -2.94
C GLU A 137 -8.28 3.80 -3.35
N SER A 138 -7.90 4.85 -2.61
CA SER A 138 -8.17 6.23 -3.02
C SER A 138 -7.45 6.62 -4.31
N ILE A 139 -6.22 6.14 -4.54
CA ILE A 139 -5.50 6.31 -5.82
C ILE A 139 -6.22 5.54 -6.94
N LEU A 140 -6.54 4.26 -6.70
CA LEU A 140 -7.16 3.36 -7.68
C LEU A 140 -8.56 3.84 -8.13
N ASN A 141 -9.31 4.48 -7.23
CA ASN A 141 -10.66 4.98 -7.53
C ASN A 141 -10.66 6.32 -8.27
N ASN A 142 -9.51 7.01 -8.39
CA ASN A 142 -9.41 8.25 -9.15
C ASN A 142 -9.17 7.96 -10.64
N LYS A 143 -10.25 7.82 -11.42
CA LYS A 143 -10.16 7.50 -12.86
C LYS A 143 -9.49 8.57 -13.72
N GLU A 144 -9.45 9.82 -13.27
CA GLU A 144 -8.83 10.92 -14.04
C GLU A 144 -7.31 10.83 -14.01
N THR A 145 -6.75 10.43 -12.87
CA THR A 145 -5.30 10.37 -12.66
C THR A 145 -4.76 8.95 -12.59
N THR A 146 -5.63 7.95 -12.47
CA THR A 146 -5.31 6.52 -12.46
C THR A 146 -6.15 5.75 -13.47
N PRO A 147 -5.85 5.85 -14.78
CA PRO A 147 -6.50 5.01 -15.78
C PRO A 147 -6.17 3.52 -15.55
N ILE A 148 -7.19 2.75 -15.16
CA ILE A 148 -7.13 1.28 -15.10
C ILE A 148 -7.54 0.72 -16.45
N ILE A 149 -6.64 -0.04 -17.08
CA ILE A 149 -6.84 -0.66 -18.38
C ILE A 149 -7.43 -2.05 -18.17
N ASN A 150 -8.70 -2.22 -18.55
CA ASN A 150 -9.38 -3.51 -18.49
C ASN A 150 -8.69 -4.53 -19.39
N LEU A 151 -8.61 -5.77 -18.94
CA LEU A 151 -8.08 -6.84 -19.77
C LEU A 151 -9.15 -7.33 -20.74
N ASP A 152 -8.87 -7.18 -22.02
CA ASP A 152 -9.67 -7.75 -23.09
C ASP A 152 -8.90 -8.84 -23.85
N SER A 153 -9.59 -9.50 -24.78
CA SER A 153 -8.99 -10.55 -25.59
C SER A 153 -7.80 -10.03 -26.42
N ASP A 154 -7.81 -8.77 -26.83
CA ASP A 154 -6.75 -8.20 -27.66
C ASP A 154 -5.47 -8.01 -26.87
N ILE A 155 -5.54 -7.48 -25.64
CA ILE A 155 -4.39 -7.34 -24.74
C ILE A 155 -3.81 -8.72 -24.41
N LEU A 156 -4.66 -9.70 -24.09
CA LEU A 156 -4.20 -11.05 -23.77
C LEU A 156 -3.50 -11.74 -24.96
N ILE A 157 -4.06 -11.62 -26.17
CA ILE A 157 -3.46 -12.16 -27.40
C ILE A 157 -2.13 -11.45 -27.70
N ARG A 158 -2.04 -10.14 -27.49
CA ARG A 158 -0.81 -9.36 -27.68
C ARG A 158 0.28 -9.79 -26.70
N ALA A 159 -0.07 -9.90 -25.41
CA ALA A 159 0.87 -10.33 -24.37
C ALA A 159 1.39 -11.74 -24.65
N TYR A 160 0.50 -12.67 -25.03
CA TYR A 160 0.88 -14.02 -25.44
C TYR A 160 1.83 -14.00 -26.65
N ARG A 161 1.52 -13.21 -27.68
CA ARG A 161 2.38 -13.06 -28.86
C ARG A 161 3.74 -12.42 -28.55
N ARG A 162 3.80 -11.49 -27.59
CA ARG A 162 5.06 -10.88 -27.12
C ARG A 162 5.96 -11.96 -26.52
N GLY A 163 5.41 -12.80 -25.65
CA GLY A 163 6.12 -13.95 -25.07
C GLY A 163 6.58 -14.98 -26.11
N LEU A 164 5.73 -15.33 -27.07
CA LEU A 164 6.09 -16.27 -28.16
C LEU A 164 7.25 -15.76 -29.03
N LYS A 165 7.40 -14.44 -29.15
CA LYS A 165 8.49 -13.80 -29.90
C LYS A 165 9.72 -13.52 -29.03
N SER A 166 9.67 -13.89 -27.75
CA SER A 166 10.72 -13.62 -26.76
C SER A 166 11.10 -12.15 -26.66
N LEU A 167 10.12 -11.25 -26.82
CA LEU A 167 10.34 -9.81 -26.72
C LEU A 167 10.20 -9.37 -25.26
N LYS A 168 11.10 -8.52 -24.76
CA LYS A 168 11.01 -8.02 -23.38
C LYS A 168 9.68 -7.29 -23.09
N PRO A 169 9.09 -7.36 -21.89
CA PRO A 169 9.54 -8.10 -20.71
C PRO A 169 9.07 -9.55 -20.77
N PHE A 170 9.95 -10.39 -21.31
CA PHE A 170 9.79 -11.82 -21.40
C PHE A 170 10.85 -12.45 -20.50
N ASP A 171 10.38 -13.34 -19.64
CA ASP A 171 11.23 -14.19 -18.83
C ASP A 171 11.26 -15.61 -19.39
N MET A 172 12.45 -16.10 -19.74
CA MET A 172 12.65 -17.47 -20.21
C MET A 172 12.66 -18.49 -19.05
N HIS A 173 12.70 -18.03 -17.80
CA HIS A 173 12.79 -18.85 -16.59
C HIS A 173 11.43 -19.27 -16.03
N VAL A 174 10.31 -18.65 -16.45
CA VAL A 174 8.97 -19.05 -16.02
C VAL A 174 8.60 -20.41 -16.64
N ASN A 175 8.53 -21.43 -15.79
CA ASN A 175 7.94 -22.76 -16.02
C ASN A 175 8.50 -23.63 -17.14
N PRO A 176 9.74 -24.14 -17.00
CA PRO A 176 10.18 -25.27 -17.82
C PRO A 176 9.50 -26.55 -17.31
N LYS A 177 8.28 -26.88 -17.80
CA LYS A 177 7.63 -28.15 -17.46
C LYS A 177 8.39 -29.28 -18.11
N LYS A 178 8.67 -30.34 -17.36
CA LYS A 178 9.13 -31.59 -17.96
C LYS A 178 7.92 -32.42 -18.40
N ASP A 179 7.98 -32.98 -19.61
CA ASP A 179 7.06 -34.05 -20.02
C ASP A 179 7.34 -35.33 -19.23
N ASP A 180 6.51 -36.36 -19.41
CA ASP A 180 6.67 -37.67 -18.78
C ASP A 180 8.00 -38.37 -19.14
N LYS A 181 8.77 -37.82 -20.10
CA LYS A 181 10.09 -38.30 -20.55
C LYS A 181 11.23 -37.41 -20.06
N GLY A 182 10.96 -36.45 -19.17
CA GLY A 182 11.95 -35.54 -18.61
C GLY A 182 12.41 -34.41 -19.54
N ARG A 183 11.79 -34.24 -20.71
CA ARG A 183 12.12 -33.17 -21.68
C ARG A 183 11.40 -31.89 -21.30
N TYR A 184 12.11 -30.77 -21.36
CA TYR A 184 11.51 -29.46 -21.15
C TYR A 184 10.56 -29.12 -22.30
N ILE A 185 9.27 -29.00 -21.97
CA ILE A 185 8.25 -28.39 -22.82
C ILE A 185 8.15 -26.93 -22.39
N PRO A 186 8.29 -25.96 -23.30
CA PRO A 186 7.95 -24.59 -22.98
C PRO A 186 6.44 -24.52 -22.69
N ILE A 187 6.06 -24.20 -21.45
CA ILE A 187 4.72 -23.67 -21.20
C ILE A 187 4.81 -22.18 -21.49
N TYR A 188 4.16 -21.74 -22.56
CA TYR A 188 4.01 -20.30 -22.79
C TYR A 188 2.77 -19.83 -22.04
N ASP A 189 2.92 -19.63 -20.73
CA ASP A 189 1.93 -18.90 -19.94
C ASP A 189 1.91 -17.43 -20.37
N ILE A 190 0.77 -16.75 -20.26
CA ILE A 190 0.71 -15.30 -20.47
C ILE A 190 1.46 -14.65 -19.30
N GLN A 191 2.61 -14.06 -19.58
CA GLN A 191 3.44 -13.46 -18.54
C GLN A 191 2.83 -12.14 -18.03
N PRO A 192 2.76 -11.92 -16.72
CA PRO A 192 2.18 -10.70 -16.14
C PRO A 192 2.83 -9.41 -16.66
N ASP A 193 4.16 -9.38 -16.79
CA ASP A 193 4.87 -8.19 -17.27
C ASP A 193 4.56 -7.87 -18.74
N CYS A 194 4.38 -8.92 -19.56
CA CYS A 194 3.91 -8.76 -20.93
C CYS A 194 2.50 -8.14 -20.96
N ILE A 195 1.61 -8.51 -20.02
CA ILE A 195 0.27 -7.91 -19.91
C ILE A 195 0.40 -6.42 -19.57
N ILE A 196 1.23 -6.06 -18.58
CA ILE A 196 1.43 -4.67 -18.15
C ILE A 196 1.89 -3.80 -19.33
N ILE A 197 2.91 -4.25 -20.08
CA ILE A 197 3.45 -3.48 -21.21
C ILE A 197 2.48 -3.41 -22.38
N GLU A 198 1.80 -4.50 -22.74
CA GLU A 198 0.83 -4.47 -23.83
C GLU A 198 -0.41 -3.64 -23.49
N SER A 199 -0.86 -3.65 -22.23
CA SER A 199 -1.87 -2.71 -21.74
C SER A 199 -1.41 -1.27 -21.95
N ALA A 200 -0.19 -0.92 -21.49
CA ALA A 200 0.34 0.42 -21.63
C ALA A 200 0.46 0.87 -23.10
N ILE A 201 0.91 0.00 -24.00
CA ILE A 201 0.98 0.27 -25.45
C ILE A 201 -0.41 0.61 -25.98
N VAL A 202 -1.42 -0.21 -25.67
CA VAL A 202 -2.81 0.01 -26.13
C VAL A 202 -3.37 1.33 -25.60
N PHE A 203 -3.04 1.73 -24.38
CA PHE A 203 -3.50 3.00 -23.82
C PHE A 203 -2.77 4.22 -24.40
N LEU A 204 -1.44 4.13 -24.56
CA LEU A 204 -0.60 5.25 -24.95
C LEU A 204 -0.53 5.48 -26.46
N GLN A 205 -0.93 4.51 -27.30
CA GLN A 205 -0.92 4.66 -28.76
C GLN A 205 -1.70 5.89 -29.26
N SER A 206 -2.76 6.29 -28.54
CA SER A 206 -3.58 7.45 -28.88
C SER A 206 -3.15 8.74 -28.18
N LYS A 207 -2.08 8.69 -27.35
CA LYS A 207 -1.57 9.82 -26.59
C LYS A 207 -0.34 10.39 -27.29
N LYS A 208 -0.17 11.71 -27.21
CA LYS A 208 0.98 12.43 -27.80
C LYS A 208 1.59 13.36 -26.76
N GLY A 209 2.90 13.61 -26.87
CA GLY A 209 3.61 14.55 -26.00
C GLY A 209 3.63 14.12 -24.54
N TYR A 210 3.96 12.86 -24.29
CA TYR A 210 4.05 12.30 -22.94
C TYR A 210 5.48 11.90 -22.57
N GLU A 211 5.74 11.89 -21.27
CA GLU A 211 6.90 11.26 -20.65
C GLU A 211 6.42 10.01 -19.94
N LEU A 212 7.02 8.86 -20.23
CA LEU A 212 6.69 7.61 -19.58
C LEU A 212 7.82 7.15 -18.65
N PHE A 213 7.44 6.79 -17.44
CA PHE A 213 8.30 6.22 -16.42
C PHE A 213 7.81 4.82 -16.06
N ILE A 214 8.75 3.94 -15.69
CA ILE A 214 8.44 2.59 -15.19
C ILE A 214 9.10 2.44 -13.83
N CYS A 215 8.34 2.02 -12.82
CA CYS A 215 8.91 1.47 -11.59
C CYS A 215 8.67 -0.03 -11.55
N THR A 216 9.74 -0.79 -11.34
CA THR A 216 9.71 -2.25 -11.25
C THR A 216 10.84 -2.73 -10.36
N ASP A 217 10.64 -3.78 -9.57
CA ASP A 217 11.74 -4.36 -8.79
C ASP A 217 12.53 -5.43 -9.53
N ASP A 218 11.99 -5.91 -10.64
CA ASP A 218 12.66 -6.83 -11.55
C ASP A 218 13.15 -6.09 -12.80
N SER A 219 14.13 -5.20 -12.61
CA SER A 219 14.72 -4.41 -13.71
C SER A 219 15.22 -5.29 -14.86
N ASP A 220 15.63 -6.52 -14.59
CA ASP A 220 16.18 -7.46 -15.57
C ASP A 220 15.15 -7.90 -16.63
N TYR A 221 13.85 -7.84 -16.32
CA TYR A 221 12.81 -8.10 -17.31
C TYR A 221 12.59 -6.90 -18.23
N PHE A 222 12.89 -5.68 -17.78
CA PHE A 222 12.62 -4.47 -18.55
C PHE A 222 13.87 -3.85 -19.19
N THR A 223 15.07 -4.25 -18.77
CA THR A 223 16.34 -3.63 -19.17
C THR A 223 17.25 -4.58 -19.95
N ASN A 224 18.25 -4.00 -20.63
CA ASN A 224 19.40 -4.76 -21.12
C ASN A 224 20.30 -5.11 -19.91
N TYR A 225 20.62 -6.41 -19.75
CA TYR A 225 21.42 -7.03 -18.67
C TYR A 225 22.70 -6.29 -18.19
N GLU A 226 23.17 -5.27 -18.90
CA GLU A 226 24.45 -4.59 -18.61
C GLU A 226 24.33 -3.11 -18.24
N LYS A 227 23.16 -2.44 -18.37
CA LYS A 227 23.11 -0.96 -18.30
C LYS A 227 21.94 -0.30 -17.57
N ASN A 228 21.01 -1.05 -16.95
CA ASN A 228 19.74 -0.50 -16.43
C ASN A 228 18.97 0.34 -17.49
N GLU A 229 19.30 0.17 -18.76
CA GLU A 229 18.68 0.88 -19.86
C GLU A 229 17.50 0.03 -20.35
N ILE A 230 16.32 0.63 -20.44
CA ILE A 230 15.13 -0.05 -20.97
C ILE A 230 15.44 -0.72 -22.31
N HIS A 231 15.04 -1.98 -22.42
CA HIS A 231 15.29 -2.81 -23.59
C HIS A 231 14.66 -2.20 -24.86
N SER A 232 15.33 -2.36 -26.00
CA SER A 232 14.91 -1.77 -27.28
C SER A 232 13.52 -2.25 -27.73
N ASP A 233 13.15 -3.49 -27.38
CA ASP A 233 11.82 -4.05 -27.61
C ASP A 233 10.68 -3.32 -26.92
N ILE A 234 10.97 -2.56 -25.86
CA ILE A 234 9.97 -1.76 -25.17
C ILE A 234 10.06 -0.31 -25.70
N LYS A 235 11.28 0.22 -25.88
CA LYS A 235 11.50 1.57 -26.42
C LYS A 235 10.93 1.79 -27.83
N LYS A 236 10.88 0.73 -28.66
CA LYS A 236 10.30 0.83 -30.01
C LYS A 236 8.79 1.07 -30.00
N ASP A 237 8.11 0.59 -28.95
CA ASP A 237 6.65 0.65 -28.83
C ASP A 237 6.21 1.80 -27.90
N LEU A 238 7.08 2.24 -26.99
CA LEU A 238 6.80 3.24 -25.97
C LEU A 238 7.93 4.27 -25.86
N ASN A 239 7.57 5.55 -25.78
CA ASN A 239 8.53 6.63 -25.53
C ASN A 239 8.89 6.72 -24.04
N ILE A 240 9.70 5.77 -23.56
CA ILE A 240 10.11 5.69 -22.16
C ILE A 240 11.27 6.63 -21.90
N ASN A 241 11.10 7.50 -20.91
CA ASN A 241 12.10 8.45 -20.48
C ASN A 241 13.13 7.78 -19.55
N SER A 242 12.65 7.18 -18.46
CA SER A 242 13.49 6.55 -17.43
C SER A 242 12.79 5.37 -16.75
N SER A 243 13.59 4.49 -16.13
CA SER A 243 13.11 3.40 -15.27
C SER A 243 13.74 3.46 -13.90
N TYR A 244 12.98 3.03 -12.89
CA TYR A 244 13.35 3.09 -11.49
C TYR A 244 13.10 1.74 -10.82
N THR A 245 13.92 1.41 -9.83
CA THR A 245 13.79 0.17 -9.05
C THR A 245 12.77 0.28 -7.91
N SER A 246 12.35 1.50 -7.58
CA SER A 246 11.46 1.83 -6.47
C SER A 246 10.72 3.14 -6.73
N ILE A 247 9.57 3.31 -6.08
CA ILE A 247 8.81 4.58 -6.10
C ILE A 247 9.58 5.66 -5.36
N SER A 248 10.28 5.33 -4.28
CA SER A 248 11.23 6.21 -3.59
C SER A 248 12.28 6.78 -4.55
N ALA A 249 12.94 5.93 -5.35
CA ALA A 249 13.92 6.38 -6.34
C ALA A 249 13.28 7.31 -7.39
N PHE A 250 12.11 6.93 -7.90
CA PHE A 250 11.35 7.79 -8.82
C PHE A 250 11.03 9.16 -8.21
N LEU A 251 10.53 9.20 -6.98
CA LEU A 251 10.18 10.44 -6.30
C LEU A 251 11.40 11.34 -6.11
N ASN A 252 12.52 10.76 -5.66
CA ASN A 252 13.75 11.49 -5.43
C ASN A 252 14.36 12.04 -6.73
N GLU A 253 14.39 11.25 -7.80
CA GLU A 253 15.01 11.67 -9.06
C GLU A 253 14.13 12.62 -9.87
N VAL A 254 12.81 12.37 -9.91
CA VAL A 254 11.88 13.18 -10.73
C VAL A 254 11.42 14.44 -10.00
N PHE A 255 11.44 14.45 -8.66
CA PHE A 255 10.92 15.57 -7.87
C PHE A 255 11.85 16.12 -6.76
N GLY A 256 12.95 15.45 -6.42
CA GLY A 256 13.95 15.94 -5.44
C GLY A 256 13.42 16.14 -4.01
N HIS A 257 14.18 16.87 -3.18
CA HIS A 257 13.83 17.32 -1.81
C HIS A 257 12.57 18.21 -1.70
N SER A 258 11.80 18.35 -2.77
CA SER A 258 10.62 19.23 -2.86
C SER A 258 9.37 18.66 -2.19
N PHE A 259 9.42 17.41 -1.71
CA PHE A 259 8.36 16.76 -0.95
C PHE A 259 8.66 16.81 0.54
N LYS A 260 8.61 18.01 1.13
CA LYS A 260 8.11 18.10 2.51
C LYS A 260 6.63 17.79 2.41
N ILE A 261 6.23 16.62 2.91
CA ILE A 261 4.82 16.32 3.17
C ILE A 261 4.28 17.55 3.91
N PRO A 262 3.28 18.27 3.37
CA PRO A 262 2.65 19.32 4.15
C PRO A 262 2.12 18.62 5.39
N GLU A 263 2.55 19.05 6.58
CA GLU A 263 1.93 18.65 7.84
C GLU A 263 0.42 18.67 7.60
N SER A 264 -0.20 17.51 7.82
CA SER A 264 -1.62 17.28 7.59
C SER A 264 -2.39 18.43 8.23
N LYS A 265 -2.87 19.37 7.41
CA LYS A 265 -3.99 20.21 7.83
C LYS A 265 -5.16 19.27 7.89
N GLU A 266 -5.52 18.96 9.12
CA GLU A 266 -6.80 18.46 9.60
C GLU A 266 -7.77 18.12 8.47
N LEU A 267 -8.03 16.83 8.29
CA LEU A 267 -9.34 16.37 7.83
C LEU A 267 -10.36 17.14 8.68
N GLU A 268 -11.02 18.14 8.09
CA GLU A 268 -12.03 18.94 8.77
C GLU A 268 -12.99 17.98 9.47
N SER A 269 -12.97 18.06 10.80
CA SER A 269 -13.90 17.35 11.66
C SER A 269 -15.30 17.69 11.18
N ILE A 270 -16.05 16.65 10.81
CA ILE A 270 -17.51 16.71 10.68
C ILE A 270 -18.02 17.38 11.97
N PRO A 271 -18.79 18.49 11.90
CA PRO A 271 -19.23 19.18 13.08
C PRO A 271 -20.04 18.21 13.93
N ALA A 272 -19.58 17.99 15.16
CA ALA A 272 -20.32 17.25 16.16
C ALA A 272 -21.69 17.91 16.32
N ALA A 273 -22.74 17.09 16.24
CA ALA A 273 -24.09 17.52 16.52
C ALA A 273 -24.12 18.17 17.91
N SER A 274 -24.62 19.40 17.90
CA SER A 274 -25.06 20.26 18.99
C SER A 274 -25.16 19.59 20.37
N GLU A 275 -24.36 20.07 21.31
CA GLU A 275 -24.68 19.94 22.74
C GLU A 275 -26.05 20.61 23.03
N PRO A 276 -26.83 20.06 23.99
CA PRO A 276 -28.11 20.65 24.38
C PRO A 276 -27.89 22.00 25.08
N PRO A 277 -28.90 22.90 25.05
CA PRO A 277 -28.75 24.25 25.60
C PRO A 277 -28.51 24.23 27.12
N PRO A 278 -27.77 25.22 27.65
CA PRO A 278 -27.48 25.31 29.08
C PRO A 278 -28.76 25.61 29.88
N GLU A 279 -28.84 24.99 31.06
CA GLU A 279 -29.89 25.25 32.03
C GLU A 279 -29.79 26.69 32.56
N ASP A 280 -30.96 27.31 32.65
CA ASP A 280 -31.23 28.67 33.07
C ASP A 280 -31.23 28.73 34.60
N GLU A 281 -30.20 29.32 35.22
CA GLU A 281 -30.28 29.78 36.61
C GLU A 281 -30.27 31.31 36.63
N GLY A 282 -31.49 31.85 36.58
CA GLY A 282 -31.80 33.24 36.82
C GLY A 282 -31.46 33.68 38.25
N ALA A 283 -30.96 34.91 38.33
CA ALA A 283 -30.59 35.62 39.54
C ALA A 283 -31.78 36.04 40.42
N ALA A 284 -31.56 36.03 41.74
CA ALA A 284 -32.08 37.01 42.71
C ALA A 284 -31.27 36.84 44.01
N ASP A 285 -30.39 37.75 44.39
CA ASP A 285 -30.61 39.08 45.00
C ASP A 285 -30.84 39.07 46.52
N THR A 286 -30.04 39.93 47.16
CA THR A 286 -30.08 40.58 48.49
C THR A 286 -30.58 39.87 49.76
N GLY A 287 -29.81 40.04 50.85
CA GLY A 287 -30.39 40.05 52.19
C GLY A 287 -29.47 39.71 53.37
N VAL A 288 -28.77 40.73 53.90
CA VAL A 288 -28.18 40.73 55.24
C VAL A 288 -29.29 40.71 56.29
N VAL A 289 -29.29 39.76 57.26
CA VAL A 289 -29.70 40.01 58.66
C VAL A 289 -29.02 39.02 59.62
N SER A 290 -28.40 39.56 60.66
CA SER A 290 -27.85 38.96 61.87
C SER A 290 -28.95 38.45 62.83
N SER A 291 -28.75 37.33 63.55
CA SER A 291 -28.87 37.26 65.02
C SER A 291 -28.86 35.84 65.61
N ASP A 292 -28.16 35.77 66.75
CA ASP A 292 -28.41 34.97 67.96
C ASP A 292 -28.13 33.47 68.10
N GLN A 293 -27.07 33.24 68.89
CA GLN A 293 -27.04 32.51 70.16
C GLN A 293 -28.00 31.32 70.35
N SER A 294 -27.43 30.13 70.60
CA SER A 294 -27.45 29.54 71.96
C SER A 294 -26.77 28.16 72.07
N LYS A 295 -25.80 28.10 73.00
CA LYS A 295 -25.63 27.10 74.08
C LYS A 295 -25.68 25.58 73.78
N ARG A 296 -24.53 24.98 74.11
CA ARG A 296 -24.25 24.00 75.20
C ARG A 296 -24.24 22.49 74.91
N ARG A 297 -23.17 21.90 75.49
CA ARG A 297 -22.92 20.50 75.95
C ARG A 297 -22.64 19.51 74.81
N GLY A 298 -21.64 18.64 74.87
CA GLY A 298 -20.76 18.17 75.95
C GLY A 298 -20.43 16.69 75.68
N GLU A 299 -19.33 16.19 76.26
CA GLU A 299 -18.65 14.88 76.05
C GLU A 299 -17.60 14.95 74.92
N SER A 300 -16.28 14.94 75.16
CA SER A 300 -15.47 14.54 76.33
C SER A 300 -14.21 15.41 76.44
#